data_AF-A0A7C2HZF4-F1
#
_entry.id   AF-A0A7C2HZF4-F1
#
_cell.length_a   1.000
_cell.length_b   1.000
_cell.length_c   1.000
_cell.angle_alpha   90.00
_cell.angle_beta   90.00
_cell.angle_gamma   90.00
#
_symmetry.space_group_name_H-M   'P 1'
#
loop_
_entity.id
_entity.type
_entity.pdbx_description
1 polymer ?
#
loop_
_entity_poly.entity_id
_entity_poly.type
_entity_poly.pdbx_seq_one_letter_code
_entity_poly.pdbx_strand_id
1 'polypeptide(L)'
;MAQTYSYRVRDKQGKVITGTLEADSEAVVSQRLREMGYFVIGLEEEKVSLGKKEIHILPPKVKSKDITVFTRQFATMINAGLPLVKCLSILTEQTESPMLSEIVADVQHEVEMGRSLSEALAKHPNVFKELYTSMVKAGEIGGVLDDVLLRIAATLESEDEIRRRIKSALTYPVAMLCISLLLLIVMLIFVVPVFERMFRDMGASLPFLTSLIMKLSHFLTSWKGLVLLAAVIAGVIFLRRWIKTPGGRRKLDAMKLKLPVFGSLFHKMSLSRFSRTLGTLVASGVPILQALEITSSTVGNVLVSEAVDSVRIGVKEG
;
A
#
# COMPACT_ATOMS: atom_id res chain seq x y z
N MET A 1 27.82 -35.03 -0.52
CA MET A 1 26.64 -34.16 -0.37
C MET A 1 26.13 -33.99 -1.78
N ALA A 2 24.91 -34.42 -2.07
CA ALA A 2 24.36 -34.30 -3.41
C ALA A 2 24.27 -32.82 -3.78
N GLN A 3 24.85 -32.47 -4.93
CA GLN A 3 24.80 -31.13 -5.50
C GLN A 3 23.94 -31.19 -6.77
N THR A 4 23.20 -30.13 -7.04
CA THR A 4 22.42 -29.99 -8.26
C THR A 4 23.33 -29.46 -9.37
N TYR A 5 23.39 -30.18 -10.48
CA TYR A 5 24.13 -29.77 -11.68
C TYR A 5 23.13 -29.40 -12.76
N SER A 6 23.31 -28.22 -13.37
CA SER A 6 22.60 -27.88 -14.60
C SER A 6 23.38 -28.47 -15.78
N TYR A 7 22.67 -29.13 -16.69
CA TYR A 7 23.28 -29.76 -17.85
C TYR A 7 22.64 -29.27 -19.13
N ARG A 8 23.48 -29.14 -20.16
CA ARG A 8 23.07 -28.90 -21.54
C ARG A 8 23.56 -30.06 -22.39
N VAL A 9 22.65 -30.85 -22.92
CA VAL A 9 22.95 -32.06 -23.67
C VAL A 9 22.32 -32.03 -25.06
N ARG A 10 22.87 -32.80 -25.98
CA ARG A 10 22.36 -33.00 -27.34
C ARG A 10 21.87 -34.43 -27.47
N ASP A 11 20.65 -34.62 -27.97
CA ASP A 11 20.17 -35.95 -28.33
C ASP A 11 20.77 -36.44 -29.65
N LYS A 12 20.49 -37.71 -30.02
CA LYS A 12 20.96 -38.31 -31.28
C LYS A 12 20.40 -37.62 -32.54
N GLN A 13 19.35 -36.81 -32.42
CA GLN A 13 18.71 -36.06 -33.49
C GLN A 13 19.25 -34.61 -33.59
N GLY A 14 20.21 -34.24 -32.74
CA GLY A 14 20.84 -32.92 -32.73
C GLY A 14 20.11 -31.88 -31.88
N LYS A 15 19.00 -32.24 -31.23
CA LYS A 15 18.20 -31.33 -30.40
C LYS A 15 18.89 -31.09 -29.06
N VAL A 16 19.00 -29.82 -28.68
CA VAL A 16 19.62 -29.42 -27.42
C VAL A 16 18.56 -29.40 -26.32
N ILE A 17 18.82 -30.12 -25.23
CA ILE A 17 17.94 -30.28 -24.07
C ILE A 17 18.70 -29.77 -22.85
N THR A 18 18.04 -28.97 -22.03
CA THR A 18 18.58 -28.42 -20.78
C THR A 18 17.76 -28.95 -19.61
N GLY A 19 18.42 -29.31 -18.52
CA GLY A 19 17.77 -29.80 -17.30
C GLY A 19 18.71 -29.73 -16.09
N THR A 20 18.21 -30.17 -14.94
CA THR A 20 18.99 -30.26 -13.70
C THR A 20 19.03 -31.71 -13.21
N LEU A 21 20.17 -32.13 -12.66
CA LEU A 21 20.35 -33.47 -12.09
C LEU A 21 21.13 -33.39 -10.79
N GLU A 22 20.65 -34.06 -9.75
CA GLU A 22 21.36 -34.18 -8.49
C GLU A 22 22.34 -35.37 -8.51
N ALA A 23 23.60 -35.10 -8.16
CA ALA A 23 24.62 -36.12 -8.00
C ALA A 23 25.74 -35.67 -7.07
N ASP A 24 26.57 -36.60 -6.63
CA ASP A 24 27.71 -36.32 -5.75
C ASP A 24 28.93 -35.76 -6.49
N SER A 25 28.98 -35.83 -7.83
CA SER A 25 30.04 -35.19 -8.64
C SER A 25 29.63 -35.03 -10.11
N GLU A 26 30.27 -34.09 -10.81
CA GLU A 26 30.11 -33.85 -12.25
C GLU A 26 30.35 -35.13 -13.09
N ALA A 27 31.31 -35.96 -12.69
CA ALA A 27 31.61 -37.22 -13.36
C ALA A 27 30.40 -38.16 -13.38
N VAL A 28 29.67 -38.26 -12.26
CA VAL A 28 28.46 -39.08 -12.12
C VAL A 28 27.32 -38.57 -12.99
N VAL A 29 27.15 -37.24 -13.09
CA VAL A 29 26.13 -36.62 -13.98
C VAL A 29 26.46 -36.91 -15.45
N SER A 30 27.73 -36.72 -15.84
CA SER A 30 28.17 -36.95 -17.22
C SER A 30 28.01 -38.42 -17.65
N GLN A 31 28.16 -39.36 -16.71
CA GLN A 31 28.00 -40.79 -16.95
C GLN A 31 26.52 -41.15 -17.10
N ARG A 32 25.65 -40.70 -16.19
CA ARG A 32 24.19 -40.93 -16.29
C ARG A 32 23.61 -40.36 -17.59
N LEU A 33 24.01 -39.15 -17.98
CA LEU A 33 23.54 -38.52 -19.22
C LEU A 33 24.00 -39.28 -20.47
N ARG A 34 25.20 -39.87 -20.45
CA ARG A 34 25.69 -40.76 -21.52
C ARG A 34 24.96 -42.10 -21.56
N GLU A 35 24.66 -42.71 -20.42
CA GLU A 35 23.84 -43.92 -20.31
C GLU A 35 22.42 -43.70 -20.86
N MET A 36 21.87 -42.50 -20.66
CA MET A 36 20.60 -42.06 -21.24
C MET A 36 20.68 -41.72 -22.74
N GLY A 37 21.85 -41.87 -23.36
CA GLY A 37 22.04 -41.67 -24.80
C GLY A 37 22.20 -40.22 -25.24
N TYR A 38 22.47 -39.30 -24.32
CA TYR A 38 22.70 -37.88 -24.60
C TYR A 38 24.21 -37.54 -24.64
N PHE A 39 24.56 -36.60 -25.52
CA PHE A 39 25.92 -36.04 -25.61
C PHE A 39 26.00 -34.74 -24.81
N VAL A 40 26.85 -34.70 -23.78
CA VAL A 40 27.03 -33.51 -22.94
C VAL A 40 27.73 -32.40 -23.74
N ILE A 41 27.09 -31.23 -23.84
CA ILE A 41 27.66 -30.01 -24.43
C ILE A 41 28.26 -29.11 -23.33
N GLY A 42 27.63 -29.09 -22.16
CA GLY A 42 28.12 -28.35 -21.00
C GLY A 42 27.49 -28.85 -19.70
N LEU A 43 28.30 -28.89 -18.65
CA LEU A 43 27.91 -29.17 -17.28
C LEU A 43 28.37 -28.00 -16.43
N GLU A 44 27.43 -27.39 -15.72
CA GLU A 44 27.74 -26.35 -14.74
C GLU A 44 27.21 -26.82 -13.40
N GLU A 45 28.10 -26.91 -12.41
CA GLU A 45 27.69 -27.06 -11.02
C GLU A 45 26.83 -25.85 -10.68
N GLU A 46 25.56 -26.10 -10.36
CA GLU A 46 24.70 -25.08 -9.82
C GLU A 46 25.17 -24.91 -8.37
N LYS A 47 26.29 -24.19 -8.21
CA LYS A 47 26.56 -23.49 -6.95
C LYS A 47 25.25 -22.81 -6.66
N VAL A 48 24.73 -22.96 -5.44
CA VAL A 48 23.59 -22.20 -4.92
C VAL A 48 24.00 -20.72 -4.96
N SER A 49 24.01 -20.19 -6.17
CA SER A 49 23.99 -18.80 -6.49
C SER A 49 22.61 -18.49 -6.00
N LEU A 50 22.58 -17.87 -4.83
CA LEU A 50 21.50 -16.98 -4.41
C LEU A 50 21.30 -16.02 -5.58
N GLY A 51 20.63 -16.51 -6.64
CA GLY A 51 20.25 -15.77 -7.80
C GLY A 51 19.55 -14.56 -7.25
N LYS A 52 19.91 -13.40 -7.79
CA LYS A 52 19.41 -12.08 -7.46
C LYS A 52 17.89 -12.09 -7.23
N LYS A 53 17.44 -12.58 -6.08
CA LYS A 53 16.28 -12.07 -5.39
C LYS A 53 16.78 -10.70 -4.99
N GLU A 54 16.41 -9.70 -5.77
CA GLU A 54 16.41 -8.34 -5.28
C GLU A 54 15.82 -8.42 -3.88
N ILE A 55 16.68 -8.27 -2.87
CA ILE A 55 16.26 -8.21 -1.49
C ILE A 55 15.53 -6.88 -1.40
N HIS A 56 14.25 -6.92 -1.75
CA HIS A 56 13.33 -5.85 -1.46
C HIS A 56 13.23 -5.80 0.06
N ILE A 57 14.05 -4.93 0.67
CA ILE A 57 14.12 -4.66 2.11
C ILE A 57 12.74 -4.27 2.67
N LEU A 58 11.82 -3.87 1.78
CA LEU A 58 10.41 -3.66 2.04
C LEU A 58 9.61 -4.57 1.10
N PRO A 59 8.61 -5.32 1.60
CA PRO A 59 7.73 -6.07 0.71
C PRO A 59 7.14 -5.10 -0.33
N PRO A 60 7.13 -5.47 -1.62
CA PRO A 60 6.48 -4.65 -2.64
C PRO A 60 5.04 -4.37 -2.18
N LYS A 61 4.55 -3.17 -2.46
CA LYS A 61 3.20 -2.76 -2.07
C LYS A 61 2.47 -2.26 -3.30
N VAL A 62 1.30 -2.82 -3.55
CA VAL A 62 0.41 -2.36 -4.62
C VAL A 62 0.02 -0.90 -4.39
N LYS A 63 0.23 -0.03 -5.37
CA LYS A 63 -0.18 1.37 -5.27
C LYS A 63 -1.68 1.47 -5.51
N SER A 64 -2.34 2.44 -4.86
CA SER A 64 -3.78 2.67 -5.05
C SER A 64 -4.14 2.93 -6.52
N LYS A 65 -3.26 3.63 -7.25
CA LYS A 65 -3.44 3.89 -8.69
C LYS A 65 -3.50 2.61 -9.52
N ASP A 66 -2.65 1.63 -9.22
CA ASP A 66 -2.57 0.37 -9.97
C ASP A 66 -3.90 -0.39 -9.83
N ILE A 67 -4.47 -0.42 -8.62
CA ILE A 67 -5.79 -1.02 -8.34
C ILE A 67 -6.88 -0.28 -9.12
N THR A 68 -6.87 1.06 -9.10
CA THR A 68 -7.86 1.87 -9.83
C THR A 68 -7.83 1.58 -11.33
N VAL A 69 -6.64 1.51 -11.94
CA VAL A 69 -6.48 1.22 -13.38
C VAL A 69 -6.92 -0.20 -13.69
N PHE A 70 -6.47 -1.18 -12.91
CA PHE A 70 -6.88 -2.58 -13.04
C PHE A 70 -8.41 -2.72 -12.98
N THR A 71 -9.06 -2.16 -11.96
CA THR A 71 -10.51 -2.25 -11.78
C THR A 71 -11.26 -1.57 -12.91
N ARG A 72 -10.78 -0.43 -13.42
CA ARG A 72 -11.40 0.24 -14.57
C ARG A 72 -11.30 -0.61 -15.83
N GLN A 73 -10.12 -1.16 -16.15
CA GLN A 73 -9.94 -2.02 -17.30
C GLN A 73 -10.79 -3.30 -17.18
N PHE A 74 -10.82 -3.90 -16.00
CA PHE A 74 -11.63 -5.07 -15.71
C PHE A 74 -13.12 -4.80 -15.92
N ALA A 75 -13.63 -3.70 -15.35
CA ALA A 75 -15.01 -3.28 -15.52
C ALA A 75 -15.37 -3.05 -17.00
N THR A 76 -14.50 -2.38 -17.77
CA THR A 76 -14.71 -2.15 -19.21
C THR A 76 -14.79 -3.46 -20.00
N MET A 77 -13.92 -4.43 -19.71
CA MET A 77 -13.92 -5.71 -20.43
C MET A 77 -15.13 -6.58 -20.07
N ILE A 78 -15.49 -6.66 -18.78
CA ILE A 78 -16.68 -7.39 -18.34
C ILE A 78 -17.95 -6.78 -18.92
N ASN A 79 -18.06 -5.45 -18.91
CA ASN A 79 -19.21 -4.76 -19.51
C ASN A 79 -19.27 -4.92 -21.05
N ALA A 80 -18.12 -5.10 -21.71
CA ALA A 80 -18.05 -5.47 -23.12
C ALA A 80 -18.40 -6.94 -23.39
N GLY A 81 -18.75 -7.72 -22.37
CA GLY A 81 -19.19 -9.11 -22.49
C GLY A 81 -18.06 -10.12 -22.63
N LEU A 82 -16.81 -9.76 -22.34
CA LEU A 82 -15.71 -10.72 -22.35
C LEU A 82 -15.86 -11.71 -21.19
N PRO A 83 -15.51 -13.00 -21.38
CA PRO A 83 -15.51 -13.98 -20.29
C PRO A 83 -14.60 -13.55 -19.13
N LEU A 84 -15.06 -13.76 -17.90
CA LEU A 84 -14.39 -13.31 -16.67
C LEU A 84 -12.93 -13.80 -16.58
N VAL A 85 -12.71 -15.10 -16.78
CA VAL A 85 -11.37 -15.71 -16.74
C VAL A 85 -10.45 -15.09 -17.80
N LYS A 86 -10.98 -14.80 -19.00
CA LYS A 86 -10.22 -14.17 -20.07
C LYS A 86 -9.84 -12.73 -19.74
N CYS A 87 -10.73 -11.99 -19.08
CA CYS A 87 -10.43 -10.64 -18.61
C CYS A 87 -9.30 -10.68 -17.58
N LEU A 88 -9.35 -11.60 -16.62
CA LEU A 88 -8.29 -11.76 -15.62
C LEU A 88 -6.95 -12.11 -16.27
N SER A 89 -6.92 -13.04 -17.24
CA SER A 89 -5.69 -13.40 -17.93
C SER A 89 -5.04 -12.21 -18.66
N ILE A 90 -5.86 -11.40 -19.36
CA ILE A 90 -5.37 -10.19 -20.06
C ILE A 90 -4.79 -9.20 -19.05
N LEU A 91 -5.45 -9.01 -17.91
CA LEU A 91 -4.98 -8.06 -16.88
C LEU A 91 -3.72 -8.55 -16.18
N THR A 92 -3.56 -9.86 -15.96
CA THR A 92 -2.33 -10.44 -15.44
C THR A 92 -1.13 -10.06 -16.32
N GLU A 93 -1.29 -10.13 -17.65
CA GLU A 93 -0.25 -9.78 -18.63
C GLU A 93 -0.02 -8.26 -18.78
N GLN A 94 -1.07 -7.44 -18.65
CA GLN A 94 -1.00 -5.99 -18.87
C GLN A 94 -0.65 -5.17 -17.62
N THR A 95 -0.69 -5.76 -16.44
CA THR A 95 -0.46 -5.04 -15.18
C THR A 95 1.02 -4.70 -15.00
N GLU A 96 1.34 -3.40 -14.87
CA GLU A 96 2.72 -2.93 -14.64
C GLU A 96 3.30 -3.32 -13.28
N SER A 97 2.43 -3.59 -12.29
CA SER A 97 2.82 -3.90 -10.92
C SER A 97 3.00 -5.42 -10.75
N PRO A 98 4.25 -5.92 -10.53
CA PRO A 98 4.50 -7.36 -10.47
C PRO A 98 3.70 -8.04 -9.36
N MET A 99 3.59 -7.39 -8.20
CA MET A 99 2.80 -7.91 -7.07
C MET A 99 1.31 -7.97 -7.39
N LEU A 100 0.77 -6.99 -8.12
CA LEU A 100 -0.65 -7.02 -8.49
C LEU A 100 -0.89 -8.10 -9.56
N SER A 101 0.04 -8.28 -10.52
CA SER A 101 -0.02 -9.36 -11.50
C SER A 101 -0.05 -10.74 -10.82
N GLU A 102 0.81 -10.99 -9.83
CA GLU A 102 0.81 -12.22 -9.03
C GLU A 102 -0.53 -12.47 -8.32
N ILE A 103 -1.09 -11.42 -7.70
CA ILE A 103 -2.38 -11.49 -7.00
C ILE A 103 -3.52 -11.78 -7.98
N VAL A 104 -3.52 -11.14 -9.15
CA VAL A 104 -4.55 -11.35 -10.18
C VAL A 104 -4.44 -12.75 -10.78
N ALA A 105 -3.22 -13.28 -10.95
CA ALA A 105 -3.00 -14.66 -11.38
C ALA A 105 -3.55 -15.67 -10.36
N ASP A 106 -3.35 -15.46 -9.06
CA ASP A 106 -3.96 -16.28 -8.01
C ASP A 106 -5.50 -16.20 -8.06
N VAL A 107 -6.05 -14.99 -8.21
CA VAL A 107 -7.51 -14.79 -8.36
C VAL A 107 -8.04 -15.52 -9.60
N GLN A 108 -7.33 -15.45 -10.72
CA GLN A 108 -7.68 -16.15 -11.96
C GLN A 108 -7.74 -17.67 -11.71
N HIS A 109 -6.69 -18.24 -11.12
CA HIS A 109 -6.60 -19.66 -10.80
C HIS A 109 -7.76 -20.12 -9.90
N GLU A 110 -8.10 -19.35 -8.87
CA GLU A 110 -9.21 -19.69 -7.97
C GLU A 110 -10.56 -19.70 -8.68
N VAL A 111 -10.79 -18.76 -9.60
CA VAL A 111 -12.03 -18.72 -10.40
C VAL A 111 -12.07 -19.85 -11.44
N GLU A 112 -10.93 -20.19 -12.04
CA GLU A 112 -10.80 -21.39 -12.90
C GLU A 112 -11.10 -22.68 -12.14
N MET A 113 -10.81 -22.72 -10.83
CA MET A 113 -11.17 -23.81 -9.93
C MET A 113 -12.63 -23.78 -9.45
N GLY A 114 -13.44 -22.87 -9.97
CA GLY A 114 -14.88 -22.80 -9.72
C GLY A 114 -15.26 -22.04 -8.45
N ARG A 115 -14.33 -21.33 -7.81
CA ARG A 115 -14.69 -20.41 -6.73
C ARG A 115 -15.30 -19.13 -7.28
N SER A 116 -16.12 -18.47 -6.47
CA SER A 116 -16.63 -17.14 -6.82
C SER A 116 -15.51 -16.11 -6.87
N LEU A 117 -15.66 -15.09 -7.72
CA LEU A 117 -14.73 -13.97 -7.82
C LEU A 117 -14.59 -13.24 -6.48
N SER A 118 -15.69 -13.06 -5.75
CA SER A 118 -15.65 -12.40 -4.43
C SER A 118 -14.83 -13.18 -3.40
N GLU A 119 -14.92 -14.51 -3.38
CA GLU A 119 -14.10 -15.37 -2.51
C GLU A 119 -12.61 -15.33 -2.91
N ALA A 120 -12.33 -15.38 -4.21
CA ALA A 120 -10.96 -15.29 -4.72
C ALA A 120 -10.31 -13.94 -4.35
N LEU A 121 -11.02 -12.82 -4.55
CA LEU A 121 -10.54 -11.50 -4.17
C LEU A 121 -10.39 -11.33 -2.65
N ALA A 122 -11.26 -11.96 -1.84
CA ALA A 122 -11.22 -11.87 -0.38
C ALA A 122 -9.98 -12.51 0.25
N LYS A 123 -9.26 -13.39 -0.47
CA LYS A 123 -7.94 -13.88 -0.04
C LYS A 123 -6.88 -12.77 0.06
N HIS A 124 -7.11 -11.63 -0.59
CA HIS A 124 -6.16 -10.54 -0.70
C HIS A 124 -6.69 -9.23 -0.06
N PRO A 125 -7.02 -9.21 1.25
CA PRO A 125 -7.68 -8.07 1.91
C PRO A 125 -6.83 -6.80 1.97
N ASN A 126 -5.51 -6.93 1.78
CA ASN A 126 -4.58 -5.80 1.71
C ASN A 126 -4.70 -5.00 0.40
N VAL A 127 -5.25 -5.61 -0.65
CA VAL A 127 -5.45 -5.02 -1.97
C VAL A 127 -6.95 -4.78 -2.20
N PHE A 128 -7.76 -5.83 -2.12
CA PHE A 128 -9.20 -5.77 -2.27
C PHE A 128 -9.85 -5.69 -0.89
N LYS A 129 -10.11 -4.45 -0.46
CA LYS A 129 -10.75 -4.19 0.84
C LYS A 129 -12.19 -4.73 0.87
N GLU A 130 -12.71 -4.89 2.08
CA GLU A 130 -14.07 -5.41 2.36
C GLU A 130 -15.18 -4.79 1.51
N LEU A 131 -15.16 -3.47 1.28
CA LEU A 131 -16.14 -2.81 0.41
C LEU A 131 -16.10 -3.34 -1.03
N TYR A 132 -14.90 -3.56 -1.57
CA TYR A 132 -14.71 -4.07 -2.92
C TYR A 132 -15.28 -5.48 -3.02
N THR A 133 -14.85 -6.39 -2.13
CA THR A 133 -15.25 -7.79 -2.17
C THR A 133 -16.74 -7.97 -1.90
N SER A 134 -17.31 -7.16 -1.00
CA SER A 134 -18.75 -7.21 -0.70
C SER A 134 -19.61 -6.71 -1.85
N MET A 135 -19.17 -5.66 -2.56
CA MET A 135 -19.85 -5.21 -3.77
C MET A 135 -19.80 -6.29 -4.86
N VAL A 136 -18.61 -6.86 -5.11
CA VAL A 136 -18.47 -7.97 -6.08
C VAL A 136 -19.39 -9.12 -5.71
N LYS A 137 -19.42 -9.55 -4.44
CA LYS A 137 -20.29 -10.62 -3.96
C LYS A 137 -21.76 -10.34 -4.26
N ALA A 138 -22.22 -9.12 -4.01
CA ALA A 138 -23.58 -8.72 -4.30
C ALA A 138 -23.87 -8.70 -5.81
N GLY A 139 -22.91 -8.27 -6.62
CA GLY A 139 -23.00 -8.32 -8.08
C GLY A 139 -23.06 -9.75 -8.62
N GLU A 140 -22.28 -10.67 -8.05
CA GLU A 140 -22.30 -12.09 -8.41
C GLU A 140 -23.64 -12.75 -8.06
N ILE A 141 -24.15 -12.53 -6.85
CA ILE A 141 -25.44 -13.07 -6.39
C ILE A 141 -26.61 -12.46 -7.18
N GLY A 142 -26.54 -11.16 -7.46
CA GLY A 142 -27.56 -10.41 -8.18
C GLY A 142 -27.49 -10.52 -9.70
N GLY A 143 -26.46 -11.16 -10.26
CA GLY A 143 -26.26 -11.27 -11.72
C GLY A 143 -25.99 -9.92 -12.41
N VAL A 144 -25.51 -8.92 -11.68
CA VAL A 144 -25.25 -7.53 -12.15
C VAL A 144 -23.79 -7.13 -11.94
N LEU A 145 -22.87 -8.08 -12.16
CA LEU A 145 -21.45 -7.91 -11.90
C LEU A 145 -20.82 -6.81 -12.76
N ASP A 146 -21.26 -6.66 -13.99
CA ASP A 146 -20.83 -5.63 -14.94
C ASP A 146 -21.11 -4.20 -14.42
N ASP A 147 -22.34 -3.93 -14.00
CA ASP A 147 -22.74 -2.66 -13.40
C ASP A 147 -22.01 -2.38 -12.09
N VAL A 148 -21.87 -3.42 -11.26
CA VAL A 148 -21.15 -3.33 -10.00
C VAL A 148 -19.70 -2.93 -10.24
N LEU A 149 -18.98 -3.62 -11.12
CA LEU A 149 -17.57 -3.33 -11.41
C LEU A 149 -17.37 -1.89 -11.92
N LEU A 150 -18.29 -1.37 -12.74
CA LEU A 150 -18.27 0.04 -13.16
C LEU A 150 -18.40 1.01 -11.98
N ARG A 151 -19.26 0.70 -11.01
CA ARG A 151 -19.42 1.48 -9.77
C ARG A 151 -18.19 1.40 -8.88
N ILE A 152 -17.57 0.22 -8.78
CA ILE A 152 -16.31 0.05 -8.03
C ILE A 152 -15.22 0.93 -8.65
N ALA A 153 -15.05 0.86 -9.98
CA ALA A 153 -14.07 1.65 -10.70
C ALA A 153 -14.27 3.15 -10.48
N ALA A 154 -15.50 3.65 -10.65
CA ALA A 154 -15.82 5.08 -10.43
C ALA A 154 -15.56 5.53 -8.97
N THR A 155 -15.80 4.64 -8.00
CA THR A 155 -15.52 4.90 -6.58
C THR A 155 -14.02 5.03 -6.35
N LEU A 156 -13.21 4.09 -6.84
CA LEU A 156 -11.76 4.11 -6.71
C LEU A 156 -11.11 5.30 -7.43
N GLU A 157 -11.60 5.68 -8.60
CA GLU A 157 -11.15 6.86 -9.34
C GLU A 157 -11.39 8.15 -8.55
N SER A 158 -12.59 8.29 -8.00
CA SER A 158 -12.92 9.45 -7.17
C SER A 158 -12.04 9.54 -5.91
N GLU A 159 -11.78 8.40 -5.26
CA GLU A 159 -10.90 8.36 -4.09
C GLU A 159 -9.46 8.75 -4.44
N ASP A 160 -8.93 8.22 -5.55
CA ASP A 160 -7.59 8.57 -6.02
C ASP A 160 -7.51 10.05 -6.41
N GLU A 161 -8.54 10.58 -7.07
CA GLU A 161 -8.60 12.00 -7.44
C GLU A 161 -8.59 12.91 -6.21
N ILE A 162 -9.43 12.63 -5.21
CA ILE A 162 -9.45 13.39 -3.95
C ILE A 162 -8.06 13.36 -3.30
N ARG A 163 -7.44 12.17 -3.24
CA ARG A 163 -6.11 12.02 -2.66
C ARG A 163 -5.05 12.79 -3.43
N ARG A 164 -5.12 12.79 -4.76
CA ARG A 164 -4.21 13.52 -5.64
C ARG A 164 -4.36 15.02 -5.48
N ARG A 165 -5.59 15.53 -5.41
CA ARG A 165 -5.89 16.95 -5.15
C ARG A 165 -5.32 17.39 -3.80
N ILE A 166 -5.53 16.60 -2.74
CA ILE A 166 -4.96 16.87 -1.42
C ILE A 166 -3.42 16.90 -1.47
N LYS A 167 -2.81 15.88 -2.11
CA LYS A 167 -1.35 15.82 -2.23
C LYS A 167 -0.81 17.02 -2.98
N SER A 168 -1.41 17.38 -4.11
CA SER A 168 -1.01 18.52 -4.94
C SER A 168 -1.12 19.85 -4.19
N ALA A 169 -2.23 20.08 -3.47
CA ALA A 169 -2.44 21.29 -2.68
C ALA A 169 -1.41 21.43 -1.53
N LEU A 170 -0.94 20.31 -0.98
CA LEU A 170 0.05 20.30 0.10
C LEU A 170 1.50 20.31 -0.39
N THR A 171 1.77 19.97 -1.65
CA THR A 171 3.14 19.92 -2.18
C THR A 171 3.86 21.26 -2.01
N TYR A 172 3.21 22.38 -2.37
CA TYR A 172 3.84 23.70 -2.28
C TYR A 172 4.06 24.16 -0.82
N PRO A 173 3.05 24.14 0.08
CA PRO A 173 3.25 24.47 1.50
C PRO A 173 4.36 23.64 2.16
N VAL A 174 4.41 22.34 1.89
CA VAL A 174 5.44 21.46 2.46
C VAL A 174 6.82 21.77 1.88
N ALA A 175 6.94 21.97 0.57
CA ALA A 175 8.21 22.34 -0.06
C ALA A 175 8.76 23.67 0.48
N MET A 176 7.90 24.70 0.59
CA MET A 176 8.27 25.99 1.16
C MET A 176 8.70 25.87 2.61
N LEU A 177 7.94 25.16 3.44
CA LEU A 177 8.30 24.92 4.84
C LEU A 177 9.65 24.22 4.96
N CYS A 178 9.92 23.20 4.13
CA CYS A 178 11.21 22.52 4.10
C CYS A 178 12.37 23.47 3.74
N ILE A 179 12.20 24.32 2.72
CA ILE A 179 13.21 25.30 2.31
C ILE A 179 13.44 26.34 3.42
N SER A 180 12.35 26.90 3.98
CA SER A 180 12.44 27.87 5.07
C SER A 180 13.12 27.28 6.30
N LEU A 181 12.82 26.02 6.66
CA LEU A 181 13.44 25.34 7.78
C LEU A 181 14.92 25.06 7.53
N LEU A 182 15.29 24.67 6.31
CA LEU A 182 16.68 24.49 5.91
C LEU A 182 17.47 25.79 6.04
N LEU A 183 16.94 26.89 5.50
CA LEU A 183 17.56 28.23 5.59
C LEU A 183 17.71 28.67 7.05
N LEU A 184 16.68 28.43 7.88
CA LEU A 184 16.73 28.72 9.30
C LEU A 184 17.85 27.93 10.00
N ILE A 185 17.99 26.64 9.73
CA ILE A 185 19.04 25.79 10.31
C ILE A 185 20.44 26.30 9.90
N VAL A 186 20.65 26.60 8.62
CA VAL A 186 21.92 27.16 8.12
C VAL A 186 22.25 28.47 8.83
N MET A 187 21.28 29.37 8.96
CA MET A 187 21.45 30.63 9.67
C MET A 187 21.85 30.42 11.15
N LEU A 188 21.20 29.48 11.84
CA LEU A 188 21.49 29.18 13.26
C LEU A 188 22.87 28.54 13.47
N ILE A 189 23.34 27.71 12.54
CA ILE A 189 24.63 27.00 12.66
C ILE A 189 25.81 27.88 12.25
N PHE A 190 25.68 28.65 11.17
CA PHE A 190 26.81 29.40 10.60
C PHE A 190 26.80 30.88 10.97
N VAL A 191 25.64 31.54 10.90
CA VAL A 191 25.57 33.01 11.01
C VAL A 191 25.52 33.44 12.48
N VAL A 192 24.65 32.81 13.27
CA VAL A 192 24.47 33.18 14.69
C VAL A 192 25.77 33.10 15.51
N PRO A 193 26.65 32.09 15.38
CA PRO A 193 27.90 32.04 16.14
C PRO A 193 28.89 33.15 15.77
N VAL A 194 28.85 33.65 14.53
CA VAL A 194 29.71 34.77 14.11
C VAL A 194 29.29 36.04 14.85
N PHE A 195 27.99 36.31 14.91
CA PHE A 195 27.45 37.42 15.70
C PHE A 195 27.77 37.27 17.18
N GLU A 196 27.69 36.06 17.75
CA GLU A 196 28.04 35.81 19.15
C GLU A 196 29.48 36.21 19.48
N ARG A 197 30.44 35.92 18.59
CA ARG A 197 31.85 36.29 18.77
C ARG A 197 32.01 37.81 18.71
N MET A 198 31.42 38.45 17.70
CA MET A 198 31.44 39.90 17.54
C MET A 198 30.90 40.65 18.77
N PHE A 199 29.75 40.22 19.31
CA PHE A 199 29.17 40.84 20.51
C PHE A 199 30.03 40.64 21.76
N ARG A 200 30.69 39.48 21.91
CA ARG A 200 31.64 39.21 22.99
C ARG A 200 32.86 40.13 22.91
N ASP A 201 33.40 40.33 21.71
CA ASP A 201 34.58 41.17 21.47
C ASP A 201 34.31 42.66 21.78
N MET A 202 33.05 43.09 21.63
CA MET A 202 32.60 44.46 21.96
C MET A 202 32.31 44.67 23.46
N GLY A 203 32.38 43.64 24.30
CA GLY A 203 32.06 43.73 25.74
C GLY A 203 30.58 44.02 26.03
N ALA A 204 29.70 43.93 25.03
CA ALA A 204 28.28 44.23 25.15
C ALA A 204 27.49 42.96 25.53
N SER A 205 26.64 43.05 26.56
CA SER A 205 25.74 41.95 26.93
C SER A 205 24.70 41.72 25.84
N LEU A 206 24.52 40.46 25.43
CA LEU A 206 23.53 40.10 24.41
C LEU A 206 22.11 40.47 24.85
N PRO A 207 21.31 41.17 24.02
CA PRO A 207 19.88 41.36 24.25
C PRO A 207 19.14 40.02 24.43
N PHE A 208 18.02 40.04 25.16
CA PHE A 208 17.29 38.83 25.55
C PHE A 208 16.92 37.92 24.37
N LEU A 209 16.41 38.49 23.27
CA LEU A 209 16.05 37.72 22.07
C LEU A 209 17.26 36.99 21.46
N THR A 210 18.41 37.65 21.37
CA THR A 210 19.64 37.08 20.83
C THR A 210 20.18 35.98 21.75
N SER A 211 20.14 36.18 23.07
CA SER A 211 20.50 35.14 24.06
C SER A 211 19.60 33.90 23.96
N LEU A 212 18.30 34.08 23.69
CA LEU A 212 17.37 32.96 23.50
C LEU A 212 17.68 32.16 22.22
N ILE A 213 17.93 32.84 21.10
CA ILE A 213 18.31 32.21 19.82
C ILE A 213 19.65 31.47 19.97
N MET A 214 20.61 32.08 20.64
CA MET A 214 21.90 31.49 20.99
C MET A 214 21.75 30.20 21.80
N LYS A 215 20.91 30.23 22.84
CA LYS A 215 20.60 29.05 23.66
C LYS A 215 19.91 27.96 22.85
N LEU A 216 18.99 28.31 21.93
CA LEU A 216 18.36 27.35 21.02
C LEU A 216 19.38 26.71 20.07
N SER A 217 20.29 27.51 19.48
CA SER A 217 21.32 27.01 18.57
C SER A 217 22.27 26.04 19.26
N HIS A 218 22.81 26.43 20.43
CA HIS A 218 23.65 25.55 21.26
C HIS A 218 22.87 24.32 21.75
N PHE A 219 21.58 24.45 22.06
CA PHE A 219 20.74 23.31 22.44
C PHE A 219 20.60 22.31 21.28
N LEU A 220 20.29 22.78 20.08
CA LEU A 220 20.13 21.95 18.87
C LEU A 220 21.43 21.28 18.41
N THR A 221 22.59 21.92 18.61
CA THR A 221 23.91 21.37 18.24
C THR A 221 24.57 20.54 19.34
N SER A 222 24.11 20.64 20.59
CA SER A 222 24.63 19.85 21.70
C SER A 222 24.15 18.39 21.70
N TRP A 223 24.84 17.52 22.43
CA TRP A 223 24.39 16.14 22.73
C TRP A 223 22.94 16.09 23.27
N LYS A 224 22.51 17.13 24.00
CA LYS A 224 21.13 17.25 24.52
C LYS A 224 20.10 17.44 23.39
N GLY A 225 20.48 18.13 22.32
CA GLY A 225 19.66 18.26 21.11
C GLY A 225 19.47 16.93 20.37
N LEU A 226 20.52 16.11 20.31
CA LEU A 226 20.47 14.74 19.79
C LEU A 226 19.54 13.84 20.63
N VAL A 227 19.62 13.96 21.97
CA VAL A 227 18.69 13.26 22.90
C VAL A 227 17.25 13.75 22.72
N LEU A 228 17.02 15.06 22.53
CA LEU A 228 15.68 15.59 22.26
C LEU A 228 15.16 15.10 20.90
N LEU A 229 15.98 15.06 19.85
CA LEU A 229 15.60 14.50 18.56
C LEU A 229 15.21 13.02 18.70
N ALA A 230 16.01 12.23 19.41
CA ALA A 230 15.70 10.83 19.71
C ALA A 230 14.40 10.70 20.52
N ALA A 231 14.16 11.57 21.50
CA ALA A 231 12.93 11.60 22.29
C ALA A 231 11.70 11.99 21.44
N VAL A 232 11.85 12.93 20.49
CA VAL A 232 10.79 13.30 19.53
C VAL A 232 10.50 12.12 18.61
N ILE A 233 11.53 11.45 18.07
CA ILE A 233 11.35 10.26 17.23
C ILE A 233 10.66 9.14 18.03
N ALA A 234 11.11 8.86 19.26
CA ALA A 234 10.49 7.90 20.16
C ALA A 234 9.04 8.29 20.49
N GLY A 235 8.77 9.56 20.74
CA GLY A 235 7.44 10.12 20.96
C GLY A 235 6.53 9.96 19.74
N VAL A 236 7.03 10.20 18.53
CA VAL A 236 6.29 9.97 17.27
C VAL A 236 6.00 8.49 17.07
N ILE A 237 6.96 7.60 17.36
CA ILE A 237 6.77 6.14 17.28
C ILE A 237 5.74 5.68 18.32
N PHE A 238 5.84 6.17 19.55
CA PHE A 238 4.90 5.89 20.63
C PHE A 238 3.50 6.39 20.28
N LEU A 239 3.38 7.63 19.81
CA LEU A 239 2.12 8.21 19.37
C LEU A 239 1.54 7.33 18.25
N ARG A 240 2.30 7.01 17.20
CA ARG A 240 1.86 6.12 16.11
C ARG A 240 1.39 4.75 16.61
N ARG A 241 2.06 4.16 17.59
CA ARG A 241 1.61 2.92 18.24
C ARG A 241 0.31 3.13 19.00
N TRP A 242 0.19 4.23 19.74
CA TRP A 242 -1.02 4.58 20.48
C TRP A 242 -2.22 4.84 19.56
N ILE A 243 -2.04 5.50 18.41
CA ILE A 243 -3.11 5.71 17.40
C ILE A 243 -3.66 4.38 16.88
N LYS A 244 -2.83 3.31 16.85
CA LYS A 244 -3.28 1.98 16.43
C LYS A 244 -4.10 1.25 17.48
N THR A 245 -4.10 1.71 18.74
CA THR A 245 -4.94 1.13 19.79
C THR A 245 -6.40 1.57 19.62
N PRO A 246 -7.39 0.74 20.02
CA PRO A 246 -8.81 1.10 19.89
C PRO A 246 -9.17 2.42 20.60
N GLY A 247 -8.68 2.59 21.83
CA GLY A 247 -8.93 3.82 22.61
C GLY A 247 -8.24 5.05 22.04
N GLY A 248 -7.01 4.91 21.53
CA GLY A 248 -6.28 6.00 20.89
C GLY A 248 -6.93 6.45 19.58
N ARG A 249 -7.35 5.49 18.73
CA ARG A 249 -8.07 5.78 17.48
C ARG A 249 -9.37 6.53 17.75
N ARG A 250 -10.17 6.08 18.72
CA ARG A 250 -11.44 6.74 19.10
C ARG A 250 -11.23 8.18 19.57
N LYS A 251 -10.28 8.42 20.49
CA LYS A 251 -9.97 9.77 20.98
C LYS A 251 -9.50 10.69 19.86
N LEU A 252 -8.65 10.19 18.95
CA LEU A 252 -8.17 10.98 17.84
C LEU A 252 -9.26 11.30 16.82
N ASP A 253 -10.11 10.34 16.48
CA ASP A 253 -11.23 10.55 15.56
C ASP A 253 -12.27 11.51 16.16
N ALA A 254 -12.50 11.48 17.48
CA ALA A 254 -13.29 12.48 18.18
C ALA A 254 -12.64 13.87 18.13
N MET A 255 -11.32 13.95 18.34
CA MET A 255 -10.58 15.21 18.31
C MET A 255 -10.59 15.84 16.92
N LYS A 256 -10.42 15.03 15.86
CA LYS A 256 -10.48 15.48 14.46
C LYS A 256 -11.79 16.19 14.14
N LEU A 257 -12.92 15.67 14.62
CA LEU A 257 -14.24 16.29 14.41
C LEU A 257 -14.42 17.62 15.16
N LYS A 258 -13.68 17.83 16.24
CA LYS A 258 -13.74 19.05 17.07
C LYS A 258 -12.71 20.12 16.68
N LEU A 259 -11.78 19.84 15.77
CA LEU A 259 -10.77 20.81 15.36
C LEU A 259 -11.42 22.01 14.65
N PRO A 260 -11.05 23.26 15.00
CA PRO A 260 -11.53 24.43 14.27
C PRO A 260 -11.07 24.36 12.81
N VAL A 261 -11.93 24.76 11.87
CA VAL A 261 -11.75 24.69 10.41
C VAL A 261 -11.72 23.26 9.83
N PHE A 262 -10.95 22.34 10.41
CA PHE A 262 -10.80 20.97 9.88
C PHE A 262 -11.90 20.01 10.31
N GLY A 263 -12.59 20.26 11.42
CA GLY A 263 -13.65 19.39 11.94
C GLY A 263 -14.84 19.27 10.99
N SER A 264 -15.29 20.41 10.45
CA SER A 264 -16.38 20.42 9.45
C SER A 264 -15.97 19.73 8.14
N LEU A 265 -14.69 19.80 7.77
CA LEU A 265 -14.15 19.07 6.62
C LEU A 265 -14.18 17.55 6.86
N PHE A 266 -13.68 17.08 8.01
CA PHE A 266 -13.71 15.65 8.34
C PHE A 266 -15.15 15.12 8.42
N HIS A 267 -16.08 15.91 8.99
CA HIS A 267 -17.48 15.55 9.02
C HIS A 267 -18.09 15.42 7.62
N LYS A 268 -17.89 16.42 6.74
CA LYS A 268 -18.36 16.38 5.34
C LYS A 268 -17.74 15.22 4.56
N MET A 269 -16.46 14.91 4.80
CA MET A 269 -15.80 13.76 4.18
C MET A 269 -16.42 12.43 4.62
N SER A 270 -16.65 12.24 5.93
CA SER A 270 -17.28 11.03 6.45
C SER A 270 -18.71 10.88 5.95
N LEU A 271 -19.50 11.97 5.94
CA LEU A 271 -20.86 11.96 5.41
C LEU A 271 -20.87 11.66 3.91
N SER A 272 -19.97 12.26 3.12
CA SER A 272 -19.86 11.98 1.69
C SER A 272 -19.51 10.53 1.41
N ARG A 273 -18.59 9.92 2.18
CA ARG A 273 -18.27 8.49 2.07
C ARG A 273 -19.47 7.64 2.45
N PHE A 274 -20.10 7.92 3.58
CA PHE A 274 -21.32 7.23 4.02
C PHE A 274 -22.39 7.21 2.93
N SER A 275 -22.80 8.39 2.46
CA SER A 275 -23.87 8.53 1.47
C SER A 275 -23.51 7.86 0.14
N ARG A 276 -22.26 7.97 -0.29
CA ARG A 276 -21.80 7.33 -1.54
C ARG A 276 -21.76 5.82 -1.40
N THR A 277 -21.15 5.29 -0.34
CA THR A 277 -21.02 3.85 -0.13
C THR A 277 -22.39 3.20 0.07
N LEU A 278 -23.23 3.75 0.94
CA LEU A 278 -24.58 3.26 1.15
C LEU A 278 -25.41 3.33 -0.14
N GLY A 279 -25.37 4.47 -0.84
CA GLY A 279 -26.08 4.65 -2.11
C GLY A 279 -25.63 3.67 -3.20
N THR A 280 -24.32 3.41 -3.31
CA THR A 280 -23.78 2.43 -4.24
C THR A 280 -24.24 1.01 -3.89
N LEU A 281 -24.14 0.61 -2.62
CA LEU A 281 -24.54 -0.74 -2.18
C LEU A 281 -26.03 -0.98 -2.38
N VAL A 282 -26.88 -0.03 -1.98
CA VAL A 282 -28.34 -0.11 -2.16
C VAL A 282 -28.71 -0.14 -3.65
N ALA A 283 -28.08 0.70 -4.47
CA ALA A 283 -28.32 0.71 -5.93
C ALA A 283 -27.83 -0.58 -6.62
N SER A 284 -26.89 -1.30 -6.01
CA SER A 284 -26.41 -2.61 -6.45
C SER A 284 -27.22 -3.78 -5.87
N GLY A 285 -28.37 -3.51 -5.22
CA GLY A 285 -29.25 -4.56 -4.70
C GLY A 285 -28.78 -5.21 -3.40
N VAL A 286 -27.78 -4.65 -2.72
CA VAL A 286 -27.32 -5.15 -1.42
C VAL A 286 -28.42 -4.92 -0.37
N PRO A 287 -28.82 -5.94 0.42
CA PRO A 287 -29.80 -5.78 1.49
C PRO A 287 -29.41 -4.66 2.47
N ILE A 288 -30.38 -3.83 2.91
CA ILE A 288 -30.09 -2.61 3.67
C ILE A 288 -29.29 -2.85 4.96
N LEU A 289 -29.56 -3.94 5.68
CA LEU A 289 -28.81 -4.30 6.89
C LEU A 289 -27.34 -4.58 6.60
N GLN A 290 -27.07 -5.32 5.52
CA GLN A 290 -25.72 -5.62 5.06
C GLN A 290 -25.04 -4.36 4.50
N ALA A 291 -25.79 -3.52 3.79
CA ALA A 291 -25.30 -2.25 3.28
C ALA A 291 -24.87 -1.31 4.42
N LEU A 292 -25.65 -1.23 5.51
CA LEU A 292 -25.31 -0.47 6.71
C LEU A 292 -24.08 -1.03 7.43
N GLU A 293 -23.94 -2.35 7.53
CA GLU A 293 -22.76 -3.02 8.10
C GLU A 293 -21.48 -2.71 7.31
N ILE A 294 -21.51 -2.90 5.99
CA ILE A 294 -20.34 -2.57 5.13
C ILE A 294 -20.05 -1.07 5.16
N THR A 295 -21.09 -0.24 5.22
CA THR A 295 -20.90 1.21 5.30
C THR A 295 -20.26 1.60 6.64
N SER A 296 -20.67 1.00 7.76
CA SER A 296 -20.09 1.33 9.07
C SER A 296 -18.59 1.04 9.12
N SER A 297 -18.10 0.00 8.44
CA SER A 297 -16.66 -0.32 8.38
C SER A 297 -15.84 0.60 7.45
N THR A 298 -16.49 1.35 6.54
CA THR A 298 -15.80 2.10 5.46
C THR A 298 -15.78 3.62 5.63
N VAL A 299 -16.65 4.18 6.48
CA VAL A 299 -16.80 5.64 6.69
C VAL A 299 -15.55 6.33 7.28
N GLY A 300 -14.61 5.55 7.81
CA GLY A 300 -13.24 6.00 8.13
C GLY A 300 -13.09 6.81 9.42
N ASN A 301 -14.19 7.08 10.14
CA ASN A 301 -14.20 7.68 11.48
C ASN A 301 -14.97 6.77 12.44
N VAL A 302 -14.34 6.41 13.56
CA VAL A 302 -14.94 5.48 14.54
C VAL A 302 -16.26 5.99 15.13
N LEU A 303 -16.41 7.29 15.39
CA LEU A 303 -17.65 7.81 15.98
C LEU A 303 -18.80 7.77 14.98
N VAL A 304 -18.51 8.04 13.70
CA VAL A 304 -19.53 7.95 12.66
C VAL A 304 -19.89 6.47 12.39
N SER A 305 -18.90 5.58 12.45
CA SER A 305 -19.11 4.12 12.38
C SER A 305 -20.05 3.63 13.50
N GLU A 306 -19.79 4.00 14.76
CA GLU A 306 -20.65 3.71 15.92
C GLU A 306 -22.08 4.24 15.73
N ALA A 307 -22.23 5.45 15.16
CA ALA A 307 -23.54 6.02 14.85
C ALA A 307 -24.29 5.21 13.77
N VAL A 308 -23.60 4.77 12.72
CA VAL A 308 -24.20 3.91 11.67
C VAL A 308 -24.57 2.54 12.23
N ASP A 309 -23.75 1.95 13.10
CA ASP A 309 -24.08 0.69 13.77
C ASP A 309 -25.32 0.83 14.67
N SER A 310 -25.48 1.98 15.34
CA SER A 310 -26.67 2.27 16.13
C SER A 310 -27.93 2.34 15.24
N VAL A 311 -27.83 2.97 14.07
CA VAL A 311 -28.92 2.99 13.07
C VAL A 311 -29.22 1.58 12.56
N ARG A 312 -28.20 0.75 12.30
CA ARG A 312 -28.37 -0.65 11.89
C ARG A 312 -29.13 -1.47 12.92
N ILE A 313 -28.81 -1.32 14.20
CA ILE A 313 -29.53 -1.99 15.30
C ILE A 313 -30.98 -1.54 15.33
N GLY A 314 -31.25 -0.23 15.23
CA GLY A 314 -32.62 0.29 15.16
C GLY A 314 -33.42 -0.32 14.00
N VAL A 315 -32.87 -0.31 12.78
CA VAL A 315 -33.52 -0.90 11.59
C VAL A 315 -33.77 -2.41 11.75
N LYS A 316 -32.93 -3.11 12.51
CA LYS A 316 -33.12 -4.55 12.80
C LYS A 316 -34.27 -4.78 13.79
N GLU A 317 -34.49 -3.85 14.70
CA GLU A 317 -35.50 -3.93 15.76
C GLU A 317 -36.89 -3.41 15.33
N GLY A 318 -36.96 -2.57 14.29
CA GLY A 318 -38.20 -2.05 13.69
C GLY A 318 -38.35 -0.54 13.88
#